data_AF-A0A966K189-F1
#
_entry.id   AF-A0A966K189-F1
#
_cell.length_a   1.000
_cell.length_b   1.000
_cell.length_c   1.000
_cell.angle_alpha   90.00
_cell.angle_beta   90.00
_cell.angle_gamma   90.00
#
_symmetry.space_group_name_H-M   'P 1'
#
loop_
_entity.id
_entity.type
_entity.pdbx_description
1 polymer ?
#
loop_
_entity_poly.entity_id
_entity_poly.type
_entity_poly.pdbx_seq_one_letter_code
_entity_poly.pdbx_strand_id
1 'polypeptide(L)'
;MEIFISIASYQDPLLETTIKSAYYQADTPENLRFGICDQSSFPLDINSISFEPQISYEHVEPSLSQGPCWARSKVQKFFNNETYYLQIDSHMQFEKGWDSYMLSYFSKIEKEGHQHHQPPIITCYPRGFEIVDFDKKQFALLKDDTSTFTLNFREDSIFCNGPYSAQITSMTNTEITHGYLIAAGCLFTSGSFVKDVPYDQSLYFYGEELSIALRAFTRGYGIYHIPSTPIYHLYTDTSDLKRKLHWDEDEDSSRTIKWHEREKMSINRLIDLINNKIDGKYGLGDKRTLKDFEYLAGVDLIERKVINKEKAFSSKFLSSLAWNKEIFHN
;
A
#
# COMPACT_ATOMS: atom_id res chain seq x y z
N MET A 1 12.09 -18.14 6.54
CA MET A 1 11.84 -16.68 6.47
C MET A 1 10.50 -16.55 5.79
N GLU A 2 9.46 -16.17 6.52
CA GLU A 2 8.08 -16.19 6.01
C GLU A 2 7.64 -14.80 5.57
N ILE A 3 6.79 -14.74 4.53
CA ILE A 3 6.15 -13.50 4.06
C ILE A 3 4.65 -13.61 4.32
N PHE A 4 4.11 -12.72 5.16
CA PHE A 4 2.67 -12.57 5.33
C PHE A 4 2.11 -11.64 4.23
N ILE A 5 1.23 -12.16 3.40
CA ILE A 5 0.56 -11.45 2.31
C ILE A 5 -0.84 -11.06 2.78
N SER A 6 -1.04 -9.76 2.98
CA SER A 6 -2.28 -9.14 3.44
C SER A 6 -3.13 -8.67 2.27
N ILE A 7 -4.32 -9.27 2.10
CA ILE A 7 -5.25 -8.95 1.01
C ILE A 7 -6.62 -8.59 1.56
N ALA A 8 -7.06 -7.36 1.33
CA ALA A 8 -8.44 -6.95 1.52
C ALA A 8 -9.13 -6.90 0.16
N SER A 9 -10.20 -7.66 0.00
CA SER A 9 -10.97 -7.74 -1.25
C SER A 9 -12.37 -7.19 -1.03
N TYR A 10 -12.91 -6.52 -2.04
CA TYR A 10 -14.30 -6.07 -2.08
C TYR A 10 -14.92 -6.37 -3.43
N GLN A 11 -15.87 -7.31 -3.46
CA GLN A 11 -16.59 -7.77 -4.66
C GLN A 11 -15.66 -8.11 -5.84
N ASP A 12 -14.40 -8.51 -5.58
CA ASP A 12 -13.36 -8.58 -6.60
C ASP A 12 -13.31 -9.95 -7.28
N PRO A 13 -13.59 -10.03 -8.59
CA PRO A 13 -13.54 -11.29 -9.32
C PRO A 13 -12.11 -11.83 -9.52
N LEU A 14 -11.08 -11.02 -9.28
CA LEU A 14 -9.68 -11.40 -9.45
C LEU A 14 -9.01 -11.88 -8.14
N LEU A 15 -9.75 -11.98 -7.04
CA LEU A 15 -9.18 -12.41 -5.77
C LEU A 15 -8.47 -13.76 -5.88
N GLU A 16 -9.14 -14.78 -6.45
CA GLU A 16 -8.57 -16.12 -6.63
C GLU A 16 -7.30 -16.09 -7.48
N THR A 17 -7.32 -15.38 -8.61
CA THR A 17 -6.20 -15.32 -9.55
C THR A 17 -5.03 -14.54 -8.96
N THR A 18 -5.29 -13.51 -8.14
CA THR A 18 -4.27 -12.77 -7.40
C THR A 18 -3.53 -13.68 -6.41
N ILE A 19 -4.28 -14.43 -5.58
CA ILE A 19 -3.70 -15.37 -4.60
C ILE A 19 -2.87 -16.45 -5.31
N LYS A 20 -3.41 -17.05 -6.37
CA LYS A 20 -2.73 -18.08 -7.15
C LYS A 20 -1.49 -17.54 -7.87
N SER A 21 -1.55 -16.33 -8.41
CA SER A 21 -0.42 -15.68 -9.07
C SER A 21 0.72 -15.44 -8.08
N ALA A 22 0.43 -14.89 -6.90
CA ALA A 22 1.41 -14.70 -5.84
C ALA A 22 2.08 -16.02 -5.42
N TYR A 23 1.29 -17.09 -5.26
CA TYR A 23 1.82 -18.40 -4.87
C TYR A 23 2.64 -19.06 -5.97
N TYR A 24 2.06 -19.30 -7.15
CA TYR A 24 2.71 -20.11 -8.19
C TYR A 24 3.89 -19.43 -8.87
N GLN A 25 4.00 -18.12 -8.76
CA GLN A 25 5.11 -17.35 -9.33
C GLN A 25 6.22 -17.08 -8.31
N ALA A 26 6.07 -17.46 -7.04
CA ALA A 26 7.16 -17.37 -6.07
C ALA A 26 8.21 -18.46 -6.31
N ASP A 27 9.47 -18.17 -5.99
CA ASP A 27 10.54 -19.16 -5.94
C ASP A 27 10.43 -20.05 -4.68
N THR A 28 9.89 -19.50 -3.57
CA THR A 28 9.71 -20.22 -2.30
C THR A 28 8.26 -20.16 -1.79
N PRO A 29 7.28 -20.71 -2.52
CA PRO A 29 5.86 -20.61 -2.20
C PRO A 29 5.47 -21.17 -0.83
N GLU A 30 6.23 -22.14 -0.30
CA GLU A 30 6.01 -22.73 1.03
C GLU A 30 6.23 -21.74 2.19
N ASN A 31 6.96 -20.64 1.95
CA ASN A 31 7.22 -19.58 2.93
C ASN A 31 6.12 -18.51 2.97
N LEU A 32 5.12 -18.60 2.10
CA LEU A 32 4.05 -17.59 2.03
C LEU A 32 2.94 -17.92 3.03
N ARG A 33 2.40 -16.90 3.70
CA ARG A 33 1.20 -16.99 4.53
C ARG A 33 0.23 -15.93 4.04
N PHE A 34 -1.02 -16.29 3.80
CA PHE A 34 -2.02 -15.36 3.28
C PHE A 34 -3.01 -15.00 4.38
N GLY A 35 -3.25 -13.71 4.59
CA GLY A 35 -4.39 -13.22 5.34
C GLY A 35 -5.36 -12.55 4.38
N ILE A 36 -6.62 -12.97 4.41
CA ILE A 36 -7.63 -12.52 3.45
C ILE A 36 -8.89 -12.09 4.17
N CYS A 37 -9.35 -10.88 3.88
CA CYS A 37 -10.70 -10.41 4.20
C CYS A 37 -11.48 -10.24 2.90
N ASP A 38 -12.37 -11.17 2.62
CA ASP A 38 -13.18 -11.23 1.40
C ASP A 38 -14.56 -10.63 1.67
N GLN A 39 -14.79 -9.43 1.14
CA GLN A 39 -16.05 -8.70 1.30
C GLN A 39 -16.89 -8.83 0.03
N SER A 40 -17.58 -9.95 -0.13
CA SER A 40 -18.25 -10.31 -1.38
C SER A 40 -19.58 -11.01 -1.17
N SER A 41 -20.47 -10.91 -2.15
CA SER A 41 -21.73 -11.67 -2.16
C SER A 41 -21.51 -13.16 -2.47
N PHE A 42 -20.39 -13.48 -3.10
CA PHE A 42 -20.02 -14.82 -3.50
C PHE A 42 -18.62 -15.13 -2.95
N PRO A 43 -18.53 -15.71 -1.74
CA PRO A 43 -17.25 -16.01 -1.12
C PRO A 43 -16.41 -16.92 -2.00
N LEU A 44 -15.10 -16.69 -1.98
CA LEU A 44 -14.14 -17.60 -2.56
C LEU A 44 -14.20 -18.98 -1.90
N ASP A 45 -14.31 -20.05 -2.70
CA ASP A 45 -14.19 -21.42 -2.21
C ASP A 45 -12.72 -21.76 -1.93
N ILE A 46 -12.28 -21.45 -0.71
CA ILE A 46 -10.91 -21.67 -0.25
C ILE A 46 -10.52 -23.16 -0.24
N ASN A 47 -11.47 -24.08 -0.04
CA ASN A 47 -11.18 -25.52 -0.04
C ASN A 47 -10.74 -26.04 -1.41
N SER A 48 -11.02 -25.28 -2.48
CA SER A 48 -10.57 -25.60 -3.84
C SER A 48 -9.10 -25.24 -4.11
N ILE A 49 -8.45 -24.53 -3.19
CA ILE A 49 -7.06 -24.08 -3.31
C ILE A 49 -6.12 -25.11 -2.71
N SER A 50 -5.16 -25.61 -3.49
CA SER A 50 -4.24 -26.68 -3.09
C SER A 50 -3.34 -26.35 -1.90
N PHE A 51 -3.10 -25.06 -1.65
CA PHE A 51 -2.31 -24.53 -0.54
C PHE A 51 -3.18 -23.84 0.53
N GLU A 52 -4.44 -24.26 0.66
CA GLU A 52 -5.39 -23.77 1.67
C GLU A 52 -4.80 -23.69 3.10
N PRO A 53 -3.96 -24.64 3.59
CA PRO A 53 -3.39 -24.53 4.93
C PRO A 53 -2.48 -23.30 5.16
N GLN A 54 -2.06 -22.62 4.10
CA GLN A 54 -1.29 -21.37 4.17
C GLN A 54 -2.20 -20.12 4.18
N ILE A 55 -3.52 -20.29 4.18
CA ILE A 55 -4.51 -19.20 4.05
C ILE A 55 -5.33 -19.07 5.34
N SER A 56 -5.26 -17.89 5.95
CA SER A 56 -6.22 -17.43 6.95
C SER A 56 -7.26 -16.53 6.27
N TYR A 57 -8.52 -16.96 6.31
CA TYR A 57 -9.60 -16.35 5.54
C TYR A 57 -10.77 -15.92 6.43
N GLU A 58 -11.24 -14.68 6.25
CA GLU A 58 -12.49 -14.16 6.79
C GLU A 58 -13.39 -13.68 5.66
N HIS A 59 -14.59 -14.24 5.55
CA HIS A 59 -15.65 -13.74 4.68
C HIS A 59 -16.55 -12.74 5.42
N VAL A 60 -16.95 -11.69 4.71
CA VAL A 60 -17.84 -10.65 5.20
C VAL A 60 -18.87 -10.31 4.12
N GLU A 61 -20.15 -10.31 4.47
CA GLU A 61 -21.20 -9.81 3.58
C GLU A 61 -20.99 -8.32 3.23
N PRO A 62 -21.17 -7.89 1.97
CA PRO A 62 -20.91 -6.51 1.55
C PRO A 62 -21.65 -5.43 2.36
N SER A 63 -22.84 -5.75 2.86
CA SER A 63 -23.66 -4.87 3.72
C SER A 63 -23.06 -4.64 5.10
N LEU A 64 -22.18 -5.55 5.57
CA LEU A 64 -21.44 -5.44 6.83
C LEU A 64 -20.05 -4.80 6.65
N SER A 65 -19.61 -4.63 5.40
CA SER A 65 -18.33 -3.98 5.11
C SER A 65 -18.29 -2.54 5.64
N GLN A 66 -17.11 -2.16 6.10
CA GLN A 66 -16.81 -0.81 6.58
C GLN A 66 -15.73 -0.11 5.74
N GLY A 67 -15.37 -0.69 4.59
CA GLY A 67 -14.32 -0.19 3.71
C GLY A 67 -12.95 -0.86 3.88
N PRO A 68 -11.97 -0.45 3.06
CA PRO A 68 -10.70 -1.15 2.91
C PRO A 68 -9.81 -1.06 4.15
N CYS A 69 -9.73 0.10 4.83
CA CYS A 69 -8.92 0.23 6.04
C CYS A 69 -9.39 -0.70 7.17
N TRP A 70 -10.71 -0.83 7.35
CA TRP A 70 -11.29 -1.78 8.29
C TRP A 70 -10.97 -3.23 7.90
N ALA A 71 -11.13 -3.58 6.62
CA ALA A 71 -10.80 -4.91 6.13
C ALA A 71 -9.30 -5.24 6.30
N ARG A 72 -8.39 -4.33 5.93
CA ARG A 72 -6.95 -4.48 6.15
C ARG A 72 -6.61 -4.62 7.64
N SER A 73 -7.33 -3.92 8.52
CA SER A 73 -7.17 -4.12 9.98
C SER A 73 -7.63 -5.50 10.47
N LYS A 74 -8.62 -6.12 9.82
CA LYS A 74 -9.03 -7.50 10.09
C LYS A 74 -7.96 -8.48 9.63
N VAL A 75 -7.46 -8.29 8.41
CA VAL A 75 -6.40 -9.13 7.83
C VAL A 75 -5.16 -9.15 8.73
N GLN A 76 -4.74 -7.99 9.25
CA GLN A 76 -3.60 -7.89 10.17
C GLN A 76 -3.75 -8.71 11.46
N LYS A 77 -4.95 -9.16 11.84
CA LYS A 77 -5.15 -10.05 13.00
C LYS A 77 -4.68 -11.48 12.75
N PHE A 78 -4.52 -11.87 11.49
CA PHE A 78 -3.98 -13.18 11.11
C PHE A 78 -2.45 -13.21 11.10
N PHE A 79 -1.79 -12.04 11.14
CA PHE A 79 -0.35 -11.96 11.23
C PHE A 79 0.15 -12.67 12.48
N ASN A 80 1.09 -13.60 12.30
CA ASN A 80 1.61 -14.48 13.34
C ASN A 80 3.14 -14.42 13.47
N ASN A 81 3.70 -13.21 13.40
CA ASN A 81 5.14 -12.94 13.51
C ASN A 81 5.96 -13.44 12.32
N GLU A 82 5.36 -13.50 11.13
CA GLU A 82 6.10 -13.71 9.88
C GLU A 82 7.20 -12.64 9.75
N THR A 83 8.29 -13.01 9.08
CA THR A 83 9.49 -12.15 8.99
C THR A 83 9.23 -10.88 8.20
N TYR A 84 8.44 -11.00 7.13
CA TYR A 84 8.11 -9.91 6.21
C TYR A 84 6.61 -9.74 6.08
N TYR A 85 6.21 -8.52 5.75
CA TYR A 85 4.83 -8.13 5.49
C TYR A 85 4.72 -7.59 4.07
N LEU A 86 3.84 -8.18 3.27
CA LEU A 86 3.45 -7.69 1.96
C LEU A 86 1.96 -7.33 2.00
N GLN A 87 1.62 -6.10 1.69
CA GLN A 87 0.23 -5.70 1.47
C GLN A 87 0.00 -5.40 0.00
N ILE A 88 -1.10 -5.94 -0.51
CA ILE A 88 -1.51 -5.80 -1.91
C ILE A 88 -3.02 -5.59 -2.02
N ASP A 89 -3.43 -5.06 -3.17
CA ASP A 89 -4.84 -5.10 -3.58
C ASP A 89 -5.24 -6.50 -4.12
N SER A 90 -6.53 -6.70 -4.37
CA SER A 90 -7.12 -8.00 -4.74
C SER A 90 -7.14 -8.32 -6.23
N HIS A 91 -6.56 -7.46 -7.07
CA HIS A 91 -6.54 -7.55 -8.54
C HIS A 91 -5.12 -7.32 -9.04
N MET A 92 -4.23 -8.23 -8.64
CA MET A 92 -2.79 -8.15 -8.88
C MET A 92 -2.30 -9.38 -9.62
N GLN A 93 -1.21 -9.23 -10.36
CA GLN A 93 -0.48 -10.34 -10.99
C GLN A 93 1.01 -10.25 -10.66
N PHE A 94 1.66 -11.40 -10.56
CA PHE A 94 3.04 -11.51 -10.13
C PHE A 94 3.92 -12.08 -11.24
N GLU A 95 5.15 -11.60 -11.30
CA GLU A 95 6.18 -12.18 -12.15
C GLU A 95 6.88 -13.35 -11.44
N LYS A 96 7.43 -14.29 -12.22
CA LYS A 96 8.18 -15.42 -11.67
C LYS A 96 9.40 -14.93 -10.87
N GLY A 97 9.58 -15.47 -9.67
CA GLY A 97 10.66 -15.11 -8.73
C GLY A 97 10.45 -13.76 -8.03
N TRP A 98 9.21 -13.27 -7.95
CA TRP A 98 8.92 -11.97 -7.35
C TRP A 98 9.41 -11.86 -5.90
N ASP A 99 9.30 -12.92 -5.11
CA ASP A 99 9.66 -12.99 -3.70
C ASP A 99 11.17 -12.83 -3.53
N SER A 100 11.96 -13.61 -4.28
CA SER A 100 13.42 -13.49 -4.33
C SER A 100 13.86 -12.07 -4.70
N TYR A 101 13.21 -11.47 -5.70
CA TYR A 101 13.53 -10.11 -6.14
C TYR A 101 13.27 -9.08 -5.03
N MET A 102 12.07 -9.09 -4.43
CA MET A 102 11.70 -8.17 -3.35
C MET A 102 12.62 -8.34 -2.14
N LEU A 103 12.92 -9.58 -1.75
CA LEU A 103 13.83 -9.90 -0.65
C LEU A 103 15.27 -9.45 -0.92
N SER A 104 15.73 -9.53 -2.17
CA SER A 104 17.08 -9.09 -2.55
C SER A 104 17.27 -7.59 -2.35
N TYR A 105 16.30 -6.77 -2.80
CA TYR A 105 16.33 -5.33 -2.60
C TYR A 105 16.13 -4.94 -1.14
N PHE A 106 15.21 -5.60 -0.43
CA PHE A 106 15.03 -5.38 1.00
C PHE A 106 16.34 -5.63 1.76
N SER A 107 17.00 -6.76 1.50
CA SER A 107 18.27 -7.12 2.13
C SER A 107 19.40 -6.16 1.77
N LYS A 108 19.45 -5.67 0.52
CA LYS A 108 20.43 -4.67 0.09
C LYS A 108 20.23 -3.35 0.85
N ILE A 109 18.98 -2.88 0.93
CA ILE A 109 18.64 -1.64 1.63
C ILE A 109 18.91 -1.77 3.14
N GLU A 110 18.58 -2.90 3.74
CA GLU A 110 18.83 -3.15 5.17
C GLU A 110 20.32 -3.12 5.51
N LYS A 111 21.17 -3.73 4.66
CA LYS A 111 22.62 -3.84 4.91
C LYS A 111 23.40 -2.57 4.61
N GLU A 112 23.03 -1.87 3.55
CA GLU A 112 23.80 -0.74 3.03
C GLU A 112 23.16 0.62 3.37
N GLY A 113 21.86 0.64 3.69
CA GLY A 113 21.11 1.86 4.00
C GLY A 113 21.46 2.45 5.37
N HIS A 114 21.20 3.74 5.54
CA HIS A 114 21.49 4.45 6.78
C HIS A 114 20.54 4.05 7.92
N GLN A 115 21.05 3.89 9.15
CA GLN A 115 20.28 3.43 10.32
C GLN A 115 19.05 4.29 10.67
N HIS A 116 19.06 5.59 10.33
CA HIS A 116 17.92 6.50 10.57
C HIS A 116 16.74 6.28 9.59
N HIS A 117 16.90 5.38 8.63
CA HIS A 117 15.90 5.04 7.62
C HIS A 117 15.61 3.53 7.62
N GLN A 118 15.53 2.93 8.81
CA GLN A 118 15.29 1.51 9.02
C GLN A 118 14.15 1.28 10.02
N PRO A 119 13.35 0.19 9.87
CA PRO A 119 13.38 -0.77 8.77
C PRO A 119 12.94 -0.17 7.42
N PRO A 120 13.26 -0.80 6.28
CA PRO A 120 12.88 -0.27 4.98
C PRO A 120 11.45 -0.67 4.60
N ILE A 121 10.76 0.22 3.91
CA ILE A 121 9.49 0.01 3.23
C ILE A 121 9.75 0.17 1.73
N ILE A 122 9.51 -0.88 0.96
CA ILE A 122 9.52 -0.84 -0.50
C ILE A 122 8.07 -0.71 -0.94
N THR A 123 7.74 0.36 -1.67
CA THR A 123 6.38 0.65 -2.11
C THR A 123 6.36 1.31 -3.47
N CYS A 124 5.30 1.10 -4.25
CA CYS A 124 5.10 1.76 -5.52
C CYS A 124 3.64 1.68 -5.94
N TYR A 125 3.20 2.56 -6.83
CA TYR A 125 2.11 2.21 -7.74
C TYR A 125 2.67 1.23 -8.77
N PRO A 126 2.24 -0.05 -8.77
CA PRO A 126 2.81 -1.07 -9.65
C PRO A 126 2.55 -0.77 -11.12
N ARG A 127 3.18 -1.52 -12.03
CA ARG A 127 2.87 -1.46 -13.47
C ARG A 127 1.54 -2.13 -13.79
N GLY A 128 1.00 -1.84 -14.98
CA GLY A 128 -0.25 -2.43 -15.45
C GLY A 128 -0.13 -3.89 -15.89
N PHE A 129 -1.21 -4.64 -15.82
CA PHE A 129 -1.41 -5.83 -16.65
C PHE A 129 -2.76 -5.74 -17.38
N GLU A 130 -2.91 -6.52 -18.44
CA GLU A 130 -4.11 -6.61 -19.25
C GLU A 130 -4.74 -8.01 -19.12
N ILE A 131 -6.07 -8.06 -19.22
CA ILE A 131 -6.83 -9.31 -19.25
C ILE A 131 -6.94 -9.75 -20.70
N VAL A 132 -6.29 -10.85 -21.04
CA VAL A 132 -6.33 -11.44 -22.40
C VAL A 132 -7.59 -12.29 -22.56
N ASP A 133 -7.88 -13.13 -21.57
CA ASP A 133 -9.06 -13.98 -21.52
C ASP A 133 -9.39 -14.28 -20.06
N PHE A 134 -10.48 -13.69 -19.55
CA PHE A 134 -10.86 -13.80 -18.14
C PHE A 134 -11.28 -15.22 -17.78
N ASP A 135 -12.12 -15.87 -18.60
CA ASP A 135 -12.63 -17.23 -18.35
C ASP A 135 -11.50 -18.25 -18.33
N LYS A 136 -10.47 -18.05 -19.17
CA LYS A 136 -9.26 -18.89 -19.19
C LYS A 136 -8.19 -18.44 -18.20
N LYS A 137 -8.43 -17.40 -17.40
CA LYS A 137 -7.47 -16.82 -16.44
C LYS A 137 -6.13 -16.45 -17.09
N GLN A 138 -6.18 -15.86 -18.29
CA GLN A 138 -5.01 -15.44 -19.06
C GLN A 138 -4.80 -13.92 -18.97
N PHE A 139 -3.58 -13.52 -18.60
CA PHE A 139 -3.20 -12.13 -18.36
C PHE A 139 -1.87 -11.81 -19.06
N ALA A 140 -1.72 -10.57 -19.52
CA ALA A 140 -0.49 -10.05 -20.12
C ALA A 140 0.11 -8.96 -19.23
N LEU A 141 1.33 -9.17 -18.74
CA LEU A 141 2.05 -8.19 -17.92
C LEU A 141 2.71 -7.13 -18.81
N LEU A 142 2.57 -5.85 -18.49
CA LEU A 142 3.19 -4.75 -19.25
C LEU A 142 4.64 -4.52 -18.79
N LYS A 143 5.57 -5.34 -19.28
CA LYS A 143 6.95 -5.44 -18.79
C LYS A 143 7.98 -4.51 -19.45
N ASP A 144 7.59 -3.78 -20.49
CA ASP A 144 8.54 -3.04 -21.33
C ASP A 144 9.28 -1.93 -20.56
N ASP A 145 8.59 -1.32 -19.60
CA ASP A 145 9.18 -0.32 -18.72
C ASP A 145 9.89 -1.01 -17.55
N THR A 146 11.15 -0.66 -17.27
CA THR A 146 11.93 -1.20 -16.13
C THR A 146 12.41 -0.10 -15.17
N SER A 147 11.97 1.13 -15.38
CA SER A 147 12.37 2.32 -14.62
C SER A 147 11.97 2.26 -13.14
N THR A 148 12.65 3.05 -12.31
CA THR A 148 12.19 3.33 -10.95
C THR A 148 11.20 4.49 -10.98
N PHE A 149 10.10 4.36 -10.23
CA PHE A 149 9.10 5.40 -10.08
C PHE A 149 8.96 5.82 -8.62
N THR A 150 9.11 7.11 -8.35
CA THR A 150 8.80 7.69 -7.03
C THR A 150 7.34 8.09 -6.96
N LEU A 151 6.81 8.17 -5.74
CA LEU A 151 5.50 8.75 -5.48
C LEU A 151 5.65 10.23 -5.10
N ASN A 152 4.88 11.08 -5.77
CA ASN A 152 4.83 12.52 -5.53
C ASN A 152 3.37 12.98 -5.39
N PHE A 153 3.15 14.16 -4.84
CA PHE A 153 1.81 14.74 -4.84
C PHE A 153 1.42 15.15 -6.26
N ARG A 154 0.14 15.00 -6.58
CA ARG A 154 -0.43 15.46 -7.85
C ARG A 154 -0.85 16.93 -7.71
N GLU A 155 -0.27 17.82 -8.52
CA GLU A 155 -0.45 19.28 -8.38
C GLU A 155 -1.92 19.74 -8.51
N ASP A 156 -2.70 19.13 -9.40
CA ASP A 156 -4.11 19.49 -9.63
C ASP A 156 -5.07 19.02 -8.51
N SER A 157 -4.57 18.18 -7.60
CA SER A 157 -5.36 17.47 -6.58
C SER A 157 -4.71 17.53 -5.20
N ILE A 158 -3.78 18.48 -4.99
CA ILE A 158 -3.15 18.71 -3.70
C ILE A 158 -4.13 19.43 -2.75
N PHE A 159 -4.25 18.93 -1.51
CA PHE A 159 -5.16 19.46 -0.50
C PHE A 159 -6.63 19.60 -0.98
N CYS A 160 -7.07 18.70 -1.88
CA CYS A 160 -8.39 18.79 -2.50
C CYS A 160 -9.54 18.43 -1.54
N ASN A 161 -9.25 17.74 -0.44
CA ASN A 161 -10.21 17.44 0.63
C ASN A 161 -9.52 17.49 2.01
N GLY A 162 -9.45 18.69 2.59
CA GLY A 162 -8.67 18.90 3.81
C GLY A 162 -7.17 18.67 3.56
N PRO A 163 -6.47 17.85 4.36
CA PRO A 163 -5.07 17.53 4.13
C PRO A 163 -4.84 16.43 3.06
N TYR A 164 -5.90 15.79 2.56
CA TYR A 164 -5.75 14.75 1.53
C TYR A 164 -5.25 15.35 0.22
N SER A 165 -4.33 14.63 -0.40
CA SER A 165 -3.76 14.95 -1.72
C SER A 165 -3.66 13.66 -2.51
N ALA A 166 -4.06 13.69 -3.78
CA ALA A 166 -3.81 12.55 -4.67
C ALA A 166 -2.31 12.43 -4.96
N GLN A 167 -1.86 11.22 -5.27
CA GLN A 167 -0.47 10.94 -5.63
C GLN A 167 -0.34 10.62 -7.11
N ILE A 168 0.87 10.77 -7.65
CA ILE A 168 1.24 10.39 -9.01
C ILE A 168 2.65 9.81 -9.03
N THR A 169 2.94 8.95 -10.00
CA THR A 169 4.29 8.45 -10.22
C THR A 169 5.15 9.46 -10.98
N SER A 170 6.42 9.56 -10.61
CA SER A 170 7.44 10.28 -11.37
C SER A 170 8.64 9.39 -11.59
N MET A 171 9.09 9.29 -12.85
CA MET A 171 10.24 8.47 -13.20
C MET A 171 11.54 9.02 -12.61
N THR A 172 12.46 8.14 -12.26
CA THR A 172 13.83 8.48 -11.87
C THR A 172 14.83 7.54 -12.52
N ASN A 173 16.05 8.04 -12.71
CA ASN A 173 17.19 7.28 -13.27
C ASN A 173 18.03 6.60 -12.17
N THR A 174 17.62 6.73 -10.90
CA THR A 174 18.31 6.12 -9.76
C THR A 174 17.68 4.78 -9.45
N GLU A 175 18.50 3.72 -9.35
CA GLU A 175 18.04 2.36 -9.04
C GLU A 175 17.18 2.33 -7.77
N ILE A 176 17.79 2.60 -6.60
CA ILE A 176 17.07 2.73 -5.32
C ILE A 176 16.91 4.21 -5.01
N THR A 177 15.66 4.65 -4.84
CA THR A 177 15.35 6.06 -4.56
C THR A 177 14.59 6.19 -3.25
N HIS A 178 14.93 7.19 -2.44
CA HIS A 178 14.14 7.54 -1.26
C HIS A 178 12.73 8.01 -1.67
N GLY A 179 11.75 7.67 -0.85
CA GLY A 179 10.39 8.18 -0.93
C GLY A 179 9.96 8.86 0.37
N TYR A 180 8.79 9.50 0.32
CA TYR A 180 8.08 9.99 1.50
C TYR A 180 6.59 9.62 1.49
N LEU A 181 6.04 9.22 0.35
CA LEU A 181 4.68 8.72 0.23
C LEU A 181 4.65 7.21 0.06
N ILE A 182 3.50 6.62 0.36
CA ILE A 182 3.26 5.18 0.31
C ILE A 182 2.10 4.90 -0.64
N ALA A 183 2.23 3.83 -1.41
CA ALA A 183 1.12 3.20 -2.10
C ALA A 183 0.62 2.04 -1.24
N ALA A 184 -0.61 2.13 -0.72
CA ALA A 184 -1.09 1.11 0.19
C ALA A 184 -1.48 -0.20 -0.54
N GLY A 185 -1.72 -0.13 -1.86
CA GLY A 185 -1.95 -1.29 -2.72
C GLY A 185 -0.70 -2.10 -3.11
N CYS A 186 0.50 -1.63 -2.73
CA CYS A 186 1.75 -2.40 -2.83
C CYS A 186 2.79 -1.87 -1.84
N LEU A 187 2.94 -2.58 -0.72
CA LEU A 187 3.82 -2.23 0.38
C LEU A 187 4.51 -3.49 0.92
N PHE A 188 5.83 -3.57 0.76
CA PHE A 188 6.65 -4.66 1.29
C PHE A 188 7.61 -4.15 2.36
N THR A 189 7.61 -4.77 3.54
CA THR A 189 8.45 -4.35 4.66
C THR A 189 8.68 -5.48 5.68
N SER A 190 9.32 -5.19 6.81
CA SER A 190 9.46 -6.11 7.94
C SER A 190 8.11 -6.41 8.60
N GLY A 191 7.94 -7.63 9.10
CA GLY A 191 6.75 -8.04 9.85
C GLY A 191 6.46 -7.20 11.10
N SER A 192 7.47 -6.54 11.69
CA SER A 192 7.29 -5.60 12.81
C SER A 192 6.31 -4.47 12.48
N PHE A 193 6.18 -4.11 11.20
CA PHE A 193 5.29 -3.05 10.72
C PHE A 193 3.85 -3.23 11.16
N VAL A 194 3.35 -4.47 11.24
CA VAL A 194 1.97 -4.75 11.70
C VAL A 194 1.74 -4.27 13.14
N LYS A 195 2.77 -4.33 13.99
CA LYS A 195 2.71 -3.89 15.39
C LYS A 195 3.03 -2.40 15.53
N ASP A 196 3.99 -1.90 14.75
CA ASP A 196 4.48 -0.53 14.85
C ASP A 196 3.54 0.47 14.16
N VAL A 197 2.94 0.07 13.04
CA VAL A 197 2.03 0.88 12.21
C VAL A 197 0.78 0.07 11.88
N PRO A 198 -0.02 -0.34 12.89
CA PRO A 198 -1.24 -1.09 12.65
C PRO A 198 -2.24 -0.27 11.83
N TYR A 199 -3.01 -0.94 10.99
CA TYR A 199 -4.07 -0.31 10.22
C TYR A 199 -5.09 0.37 11.14
N ASP A 200 -5.34 1.66 10.91
CA ASP A 200 -6.36 2.41 11.64
C ASP A 200 -7.71 2.18 10.97
N GLN A 201 -8.52 1.29 11.56
CA GLN A 201 -9.88 0.98 11.10
C GLN A 201 -10.82 2.19 11.10
N SER A 202 -10.43 3.32 11.71
CA SER A 202 -11.20 4.56 11.69
C SER A 202 -10.99 5.38 10.41
N LEU A 203 -10.02 4.99 9.57
CA LEU A 203 -9.83 5.52 8.22
C LEU A 203 -10.71 4.76 7.21
N TYR A 204 -10.87 5.32 6.00
CA TYR A 204 -11.69 4.74 4.93
C TYR A 204 -10.89 4.55 3.63
N PHE A 205 -10.98 5.46 2.66
CA PHE A 205 -10.20 5.47 1.41
C PHE A 205 -9.26 6.66 1.36
N TYR A 206 -9.80 7.88 1.29
CA TYR A 206 -8.96 9.07 1.23
C TYR A 206 -8.24 9.33 2.56
N GLY A 207 -6.95 9.60 2.42
CA GLY A 207 -6.04 9.95 3.51
C GLY A 207 -5.31 8.78 4.17
N GLU A 208 -5.67 7.53 3.87
CA GLU A 208 -5.04 6.38 4.53
C GLU A 208 -3.56 6.22 4.18
N GLU A 209 -3.19 6.40 2.91
CA GLU A 209 -1.82 6.34 2.44
C GLU A 209 -0.93 7.41 3.12
N LEU A 210 -1.42 8.65 3.22
CA LEU A 210 -0.70 9.71 3.92
C LEU A 210 -0.60 9.44 5.42
N SER A 211 -1.66 8.90 6.04
CA SER A 211 -1.64 8.50 7.46
C SER A 211 -0.57 7.44 7.73
N ILE A 212 -0.51 6.40 6.89
CA ILE A 212 0.51 5.34 7.01
C ILE A 212 1.90 5.92 6.78
N ALA A 213 2.08 6.75 5.75
CA ALA A 213 3.36 7.39 5.45
C ALA A 213 3.87 8.23 6.64
N LEU A 214 3.03 9.10 7.21
CA LEU A 214 3.39 9.92 8.37
C LEU A 214 3.74 9.07 9.58
N ARG A 215 2.93 8.05 9.88
CA ARG A 215 3.12 7.16 11.03
C ARG A 215 4.33 6.25 10.91
N ALA A 216 4.63 5.76 9.71
CA ALA A 216 5.83 4.96 9.43
C ALA A 216 7.08 5.86 9.50
N PHE A 217 7.04 7.00 8.84
CA PHE A 217 8.14 7.95 8.79
C PHE A 217 8.53 8.43 10.20
N THR A 218 7.57 8.91 10.98
CA THR A 218 7.85 9.40 12.34
C THR A 218 8.32 8.29 13.30
N ARG A 219 8.14 7.02 12.96
CA ARG A 219 8.67 5.85 13.69
C ARG A 219 10.02 5.32 13.18
N GLY A 220 10.63 6.00 12.21
CA GLY A 220 11.99 5.68 11.73
C GLY A 220 12.06 4.86 10.44
N TYR A 221 10.93 4.33 9.95
CA TYR A 221 10.91 3.53 8.71
C TYR A 221 11.39 4.32 7.48
N GLY A 222 12.39 3.82 6.76
CA GLY A 222 12.78 4.39 5.48
C GLY A 222 11.79 4.00 4.40
N ILE A 223 11.36 4.94 3.55
CA ILE A 223 10.51 4.65 2.39
C ILE A 223 11.40 4.65 1.15
N TYR A 224 11.25 3.62 0.32
CA TYR A 224 12.09 3.38 -0.84
C TYR A 224 11.27 2.92 -2.04
N HIS A 225 11.77 3.27 -3.22
CA HIS A 225 11.29 2.83 -4.51
C HIS A 225 12.43 2.10 -5.23
N ILE A 226 12.09 1.00 -5.91
CA ILE A 226 13.04 0.13 -6.63
C ILE A 226 12.60 0.00 -8.10
N PRO A 227 13.50 -0.38 -9.03
CA PRO A 227 13.11 -0.58 -10.41
C PRO A 227 12.33 -1.87 -10.54
N SER A 228 11.63 -2.05 -11.67
CA SER A 228 11.04 -3.33 -12.08
C SER A 228 10.32 -4.12 -10.97
N THR A 229 9.55 -3.45 -10.09
CA THR A 229 8.78 -4.14 -9.05
C THR A 229 7.93 -5.26 -9.70
N PRO A 230 8.13 -6.54 -9.31
CA PRO A 230 7.61 -7.72 -10.02
C PRO A 230 6.14 -8.04 -9.66
N ILE A 231 5.37 -6.99 -9.39
CA ILE A 231 3.96 -7.03 -9.03
C ILE A 231 3.26 -6.04 -9.97
N TYR A 232 2.10 -6.42 -10.48
CA TYR A 232 1.36 -5.68 -11.48
C TYR A 232 -0.08 -5.51 -11.02
N HIS A 233 -0.70 -4.38 -11.35
CA HIS A 233 -2.03 -3.97 -10.92
C HIS A 233 -2.93 -3.73 -12.13
N LEU A 234 -4.22 -4.07 -12.03
CA LEU A 234 -5.21 -3.75 -13.07
C LEU A 234 -5.72 -2.31 -12.93
N TYR A 235 -5.14 -1.34 -13.65
CA TYR A 235 -5.53 0.08 -13.54
C TYR A 235 -6.75 0.49 -14.38
N THR A 236 -7.11 -0.32 -15.39
CA THR A 236 -8.17 0.01 -16.33
C THR A 236 -9.03 -1.21 -16.60
N ASP A 237 -10.35 -1.01 -16.63
CA ASP A 237 -11.37 -2.01 -16.94
C ASP A 237 -11.35 -2.32 -18.45
N THR A 238 -10.31 -3.03 -18.91
CA THR A 238 -10.16 -3.39 -20.34
C THR A 238 -11.05 -4.55 -20.74
N SER A 239 -11.90 -5.07 -19.85
CA SER A 239 -12.61 -6.34 -20.06
C SER A 239 -14.10 -6.33 -19.72
N ASP A 240 -14.75 -5.16 -19.62
CA ASP A 240 -16.16 -5.05 -19.18
C ASP A 240 -16.43 -5.77 -17.83
N LEU A 241 -15.41 -5.95 -16.99
CA LEU A 241 -15.54 -6.67 -15.72
C LEU A 241 -16.19 -5.74 -14.72
N LYS A 242 -17.54 -5.77 -14.72
CA LYS A 242 -18.35 -5.04 -13.74
C LYS A 242 -18.02 -5.53 -12.34
N ARG A 243 -17.16 -4.79 -11.65
CA ARG A 243 -16.91 -4.92 -10.22
C ARG A 243 -17.73 -3.88 -9.49
N LYS A 244 -18.50 -4.30 -8.49
CA LYS A 244 -19.13 -3.34 -7.60
C LYS A 244 -18.10 -2.65 -6.72
N LEU A 245 -18.28 -1.36 -6.54
CA LEU A 245 -17.45 -0.53 -5.69
C LEU A 245 -18.16 -0.31 -4.36
N HIS A 246 -17.40 -0.04 -3.30
CA HIS A 246 -17.99 0.12 -1.97
C HIS A 246 -18.97 1.31 -1.92
N TRP A 247 -18.91 2.25 -2.86
CA TRP A 247 -19.81 3.39 -2.97
C TRP A 247 -20.97 3.20 -3.95
N ASP A 248 -21.14 2.00 -4.54
CA ASP A 248 -22.29 1.71 -5.38
C ASP A 248 -23.59 1.78 -4.56
N GLU A 249 -24.58 2.47 -5.12
CA GLU A 249 -25.80 2.89 -4.40
C GLU A 249 -26.64 1.72 -3.89
N ASP A 250 -26.72 0.63 -4.67
CA ASP A 250 -27.50 -0.55 -4.32
C ASP A 250 -26.94 -1.25 -3.06
N GLU A 251 -25.62 -1.23 -2.84
CA GLU A 251 -24.99 -1.79 -1.66
C GLU A 251 -24.87 -0.78 -0.52
N ASP A 252 -24.47 0.46 -0.80
CA ASP A 252 -24.32 1.50 0.21
C ASP A 252 -25.65 1.89 0.85
N SER A 253 -26.77 1.83 0.11
CA SER A 253 -28.11 2.09 0.64
C SER A 253 -28.49 1.16 1.80
N SER A 254 -27.96 -0.07 1.82
CA SER A 254 -28.20 -1.06 2.88
C SER A 254 -27.39 -0.81 4.16
N ARG A 255 -26.31 -0.03 4.09
CA ARG A 255 -25.42 0.22 5.25
C ARG A 255 -25.95 1.30 6.18
N THR A 256 -25.73 1.14 7.48
CA THR A 256 -26.10 2.17 8.47
C THR A 256 -25.28 3.45 8.31
N ILE A 257 -23.97 3.32 8.07
CA ILE A 257 -23.06 4.46 7.85
C ILE A 257 -22.63 4.43 6.39
N LYS A 258 -22.94 5.50 5.66
CA LYS A 258 -22.68 5.63 4.23
C LYS A 258 -21.21 5.90 3.94
N TRP A 259 -20.76 5.56 2.75
CA TRP A 259 -19.35 5.72 2.36
C TRP A 259 -18.83 7.16 2.56
N HIS A 260 -19.64 8.18 2.24
CA HIS A 260 -19.26 9.59 2.35
C HIS A 260 -19.18 10.08 3.80
N GLU A 261 -19.96 9.48 4.71
CA GLU A 261 -19.84 9.74 6.15
C GLU A 261 -18.54 9.16 6.71
N ARG A 262 -18.19 7.93 6.28
CA ARG A 262 -16.90 7.30 6.62
C ARG A 262 -15.72 8.09 6.09
N GLU A 263 -15.84 8.60 4.87
CA GLU A 263 -14.82 9.46 4.28
C GLU A 263 -14.63 10.74 5.09
N LYS A 264 -15.73 11.42 5.48
CA LYS A 264 -15.65 12.59 6.36
C LYS A 264 -14.97 12.27 7.70
N MET A 265 -15.29 11.13 8.30
CA MET A 265 -14.62 10.66 9.53
C MET A 265 -13.13 10.40 9.30
N SER A 266 -12.77 9.76 8.18
CA SER A 266 -11.39 9.47 7.77
C SER A 266 -10.57 10.76 7.59
N ILE A 267 -11.13 11.76 6.92
CA ILE A 267 -10.46 13.05 6.74
C ILE A 267 -10.27 13.77 8.08
N ASN A 268 -11.27 13.78 8.95
CA ASN A 268 -11.12 14.34 10.30
C ASN A 268 -10.05 13.59 11.11
N ARG A 269 -10.01 12.26 10.99
CA ARG A 269 -9.00 11.41 11.63
C ARG A 269 -7.59 11.76 11.13
N LEU A 270 -7.41 12.00 9.83
CA LEU A 270 -6.13 12.46 9.27
C LEU A 270 -5.76 13.87 9.76
N ILE A 271 -6.73 14.79 9.87
CA ILE A 271 -6.52 16.13 10.43
C ILE A 271 -6.03 16.02 11.88
N ASP A 272 -6.66 15.17 12.70
CA ASP A 272 -6.25 14.96 14.09
C ASP A 272 -4.84 14.35 14.18
N LEU A 273 -4.46 13.46 13.25
CA LEU A 273 -3.10 12.93 13.17
C LEU A 273 -2.07 14.04 12.93
N ILE A 274 -2.31 14.86 11.90
CA ILE A 274 -1.41 15.95 11.50
C ILE A 274 -1.27 17.00 12.62
N ASN A 275 -2.35 17.25 13.36
CA ASN A 275 -2.35 18.15 14.51
C ASN A 275 -1.86 17.49 15.81
N ASN A 276 -1.31 16.28 15.73
CA ASN A 276 -0.79 15.52 16.87
C ASN A 276 -1.82 15.35 18.02
N LYS A 277 -3.08 15.11 17.66
CA LYS A 277 -4.20 14.85 18.60
C LYS A 277 -4.53 13.36 18.76
N ILE A 278 -3.73 12.49 18.15
CA ILE A 278 -3.91 11.05 18.20
C ILE A 278 -2.72 10.45 18.94
N ASP A 279 -3.01 9.71 20.00
CA ASP A 279 -2.00 9.07 20.82
C ASP A 279 -1.84 7.57 20.50
N GLY A 280 -0.79 6.98 21.08
CA GLY A 280 -0.53 5.55 21.07
C GLY A 280 -0.20 4.99 19.68
N LYS A 281 -0.62 3.75 19.43
CA LYS A 281 -0.25 3.01 18.20
C LYS A 281 -0.78 3.66 16.91
N TYR A 282 -1.77 4.54 16.99
CA TYR A 282 -2.32 5.27 15.85
C TYR A 282 -1.79 6.70 15.71
N GLY A 283 -1.05 7.20 16.69
CA GLY A 283 -0.43 8.52 16.67
C GLY A 283 0.85 8.59 15.82
N LEU A 284 1.49 9.75 15.82
CA LEU A 284 2.84 9.93 15.27
C LEU A 284 3.89 9.25 16.18
N GLY A 285 5.03 8.88 15.60
CA GLY A 285 6.21 8.43 16.33
C GLY A 285 7.11 9.58 16.79
N ASP A 286 8.23 9.23 17.40
CA ASP A 286 9.18 10.15 18.04
C ASP A 286 10.59 10.09 17.44
N LYS A 287 10.81 9.30 16.39
CA LYS A 287 12.14 9.14 15.74
C LYS A 287 12.44 10.24 14.74
N ARG A 288 11.41 10.77 14.10
CA ARG A 288 11.45 11.92 13.19
C ARG A 288 10.21 12.77 13.37
N THR A 289 10.31 14.05 13.08
CA THR A 289 9.24 15.03 13.28
C THR A 289 8.36 15.18 12.04
N LEU A 290 7.18 15.78 12.22
CA LEU A 290 6.36 16.21 11.08
C LEU A 290 7.10 17.23 10.20
N LYS A 291 7.95 18.08 10.78
CA LYS A 291 8.75 19.07 10.03
C LYS A 291 9.81 18.41 9.14
N ASP A 292 10.38 17.28 9.57
CA ASP A 292 11.28 16.47 8.73
C ASP A 292 10.54 15.90 7.51
N PHE A 293 9.32 15.41 7.72
CA PHE A 293 8.47 14.94 6.61
C PHE A 293 8.15 16.08 5.63
N GLU A 294 7.69 17.22 6.16
CA GLU A 294 7.36 18.42 5.39
C GLU A 294 8.56 18.96 4.59
N TYR A 295 9.78 18.87 5.14
CA TYR A 295 11.01 19.20 4.44
C TYR A 295 11.25 18.31 3.21
N LEU A 296 11.01 16.99 3.32
CA LEU A 296 11.12 16.08 2.18
C LEU A 296 10.02 16.34 1.15
N ALA A 297 8.79 16.47 1.63
CA ALA A 297 7.59 16.54 0.82
C ALA A 297 7.38 17.91 0.18
N GLY A 298 8.05 18.96 0.64
CA GLY A 298 7.91 20.32 0.10
C GLY A 298 6.58 20.98 0.42
N VAL A 299 5.93 20.60 1.51
CA VAL A 299 4.59 21.08 1.90
C VAL A 299 4.53 21.44 3.38
N ASP A 300 3.58 22.27 3.76
CA ASP A 300 3.14 22.45 5.15
C ASP A 300 1.74 21.83 5.25
N LEU A 301 1.60 20.75 6.03
CA LEU A 301 0.37 19.98 6.14
C LEU A 301 -0.65 20.64 7.08
N ILE A 302 -0.19 21.44 8.04
CA ILE A 302 -1.06 22.17 8.97
C ILE A 302 -1.71 23.35 8.24
N GLU A 303 -0.87 24.16 7.59
CA GLU A 303 -1.29 25.34 6.82
C GLU A 303 -1.82 24.99 5.44
N ARG A 304 -1.61 23.75 4.98
CA ARG A 304 -2.02 23.21 3.68
C ARG A 304 -1.46 24.03 2.52
N LYS A 305 -0.15 24.27 2.57
CA LYS A 305 0.58 25.08 1.59
C LYS A 305 1.69 24.28 0.93
N VAL A 306 1.90 24.52 -0.35
CA VAL A 306 3.10 24.04 -1.04
C VAL A 306 4.23 25.01 -0.78
N ILE A 307 5.28 24.54 -0.11
CA ILE A 307 6.45 25.36 0.25
C ILE A 307 7.53 25.25 -0.82
N ASN A 308 7.66 24.08 -1.45
CA ASN A 308 8.58 23.84 -2.55
C ASN A 308 7.94 22.92 -3.59
N LYS A 309 7.60 23.50 -4.76
CA LYS A 309 6.95 22.76 -5.87
C LYS A 309 7.80 21.63 -6.44
N GLU A 310 9.11 21.82 -6.55
CA GLU A 310 10.00 20.80 -7.13
C GLU A 310 10.02 19.55 -6.25
N LYS A 311 10.07 19.73 -4.92
CA LYS A 311 9.98 18.64 -3.96
C LYS A 311 8.60 17.97 -3.96
N ALA A 312 7.52 18.76 -3.98
CA ALA A 312 6.17 18.23 -3.87
C ALA A 312 5.72 17.44 -5.11
N PHE A 313 6.10 17.89 -6.30
CA PHE A 313 5.49 17.45 -7.57
C PHE A 313 6.44 16.75 -8.53
N SER A 314 7.70 16.53 -8.16
CA SER A 314 8.67 15.87 -9.05
C SER A 314 9.64 14.97 -8.31
N SER A 315 10.20 13.99 -9.03
CA SER A 315 11.22 13.09 -8.52
C SER A 315 12.60 13.75 -8.37
N LYS A 316 12.82 14.98 -8.86
CA LYS A 316 14.16 15.59 -8.97
C LYS A 316 14.90 15.66 -7.63
N PHE A 317 14.23 16.17 -6.60
CA PHE A 317 14.83 16.28 -5.26
C PHE A 317 15.16 14.89 -4.70
N LEU A 318 14.21 13.96 -4.72
CA LEU A 318 14.42 12.59 -4.24
C LEU A 318 15.54 11.87 -5.00
N SER A 319 15.63 12.08 -6.32
CA SER A 319 16.67 11.51 -7.18
C SER A 319 18.05 12.07 -6.89
N SER A 320 18.14 13.27 -6.30
CA SER A 320 19.40 13.89 -5.89
C SER A 320 19.93 13.37 -4.55
N LEU A 321 19.09 12.70 -3.76
CA LEU A 321 19.46 12.17 -2.46
C LEU A 321 20.17 10.82 -2.61
N ALA A 322 21.29 10.66 -1.93
CA ALA A 322 21.92 9.36 -1.79
C ALA A 322 21.08 8.50 -0.83
N TRP A 323 20.54 7.39 -1.33
CA TRP A 323 19.60 6.53 -0.57
C TRP A 323 20.22 5.85 0.67
N ASN A 324 21.55 5.77 0.72
CA ASN A 324 22.32 5.17 1.79
C ASN A 324 23.00 6.19 2.73
N LYS A 325 22.58 7.46 2.66
CA LYS A 325 23.08 8.53 3.53
C LYS A 325 21.97 9.06 4.43
N GLU A 326 22.37 9.74 5.48
CA GLU A 326 21.45 10.51 6.30
C GLU A 326 20.91 11.70 5.51
N ILE A 327 19.58 11.88 5.52
CA ILE A 327 18.93 13.02 4.84
C ILE A 327 18.76 14.22 5.78
N PHE A 328 18.60 13.97 7.09
CA PHE A 328 18.34 14.99 8.09
C PHE A 328 19.62 15.30 8.85
N HIS A 329 20.24 16.44 8.56
CA HIS A 329 21.32 16.95 9.39
C HIS A 329 20.67 17.77 10.51
N ASN A 330 20.67 17.23 11.73
CA ASN A 330 20.27 17.99 12.92
C ASN A 330 21.13 19.23 13.09
#